data_AF-A0A524ME75-F1
#
_entry.id   AF-A0A524ME75-F1
#
_cell.length_a   1.000
_cell.length_b   1.000
_cell.length_c   1.000
_cell.angle_alpha   90.00
_cell.angle_beta   90.00
_cell.angle_gamma   90.00
#
_symmetry.space_group_name_H-M   'P 1'
#
loop_
_entity.id
_entity.type
_entity.pdbx_description
1 polymer ?
#
loop_
_entity_poly.entity_id
_entity_poly.type
_entity_poly.pdbx_seq_one_letter_code
_entity_poly.pdbx_strand_id
1 'polypeptide(L)'
;PHKVFTGGRPTTSILFNKLDPKTLGSLIALYEHKVFVQSVIWNVNPFDQWGVELGKQLAGKISDELKNNKQITSHDSSTNGLINYFKMNR
;
A
#
# COMPACT_ATOMS: atom_id res chain seq x y z
N PRO A 1 -20.16 13.42 -32.61
CA PRO A 1 -18.76 13.37 -32.08
C PRO A 1 -18.65 13.00 -30.59
N HIS A 2 -19.51 13.53 -29.69
CA HIS A 2 -19.32 13.40 -28.22
C HIS A 2 -19.84 12.10 -27.55
N LYS A 3 -20.41 11.15 -28.30
CA LYS A 3 -20.99 9.89 -27.75
C LYS A 3 -20.46 8.64 -28.47
N VAL A 4 -19.19 8.65 -28.86
CA VAL A 4 -18.55 7.50 -29.51
C VAL A 4 -17.89 6.62 -28.45
N PHE A 5 -18.21 5.33 -28.47
CA PHE A 5 -17.56 4.32 -27.63
C PHE A 5 -16.75 3.40 -28.53
N THR A 6 -15.43 3.43 -28.40
CA THR A 6 -14.49 2.63 -29.21
C THR A 6 -14.49 1.13 -28.87
N GLY A 7 -15.13 0.73 -27.76
CA GLY A 7 -15.08 -0.66 -27.28
C GLY A 7 -13.67 -1.07 -26.85
N GLY A 8 -13.32 -2.35 -27.03
CA GLY A 8 -11.98 -2.88 -26.76
C GLY A 8 -11.60 -3.01 -25.28
N ARG A 9 -12.60 -3.02 -24.38
CA ARG A 9 -12.37 -3.12 -22.93
C ARG A 9 -12.67 -4.55 -22.47
N PRO A 10 -11.65 -5.40 -22.25
CA PRO A 10 -11.88 -6.75 -21.78
C PRO A 10 -12.47 -6.73 -20.36
N THR A 11 -13.42 -7.61 -20.10
CA THR A 11 -14.05 -7.77 -18.78
C THR A 11 -14.16 -9.24 -18.42
N THR A 12 -14.21 -9.52 -17.13
CA THR A 12 -14.53 -10.83 -16.58
C THR A 12 -15.69 -10.64 -15.62
N SER A 13 -16.78 -11.36 -15.83
CA SER A 13 -17.94 -11.35 -14.94
C SER A 13 -18.00 -12.68 -14.19
N ILE A 14 -18.03 -12.63 -12.86
CA ILE A 14 -18.19 -13.80 -11.99
C ILE A 14 -19.58 -13.70 -11.35
N LEU A 15 -20.48 -14.61 -11.72
CA LEU A 15 -21.86 -14.63 -11.23
C LEU A 15 -22.04 -15.76 -10.21
N PHE A 16 -22.76 -15.46 -9.13
CA PHE A 16 -23.12 -16.41 -8.07
C PHE A 16 -24.52 -16.09 -7.56
N ASN A 17 -25.22 -17.09 -6.99
CA ASN A 17 -26.64 -16.96 -6.63
C ASN A 17 -26.88 -16.05 -5.42
N LYS A 18 -26.03 -16.16 -4.39
CA LYS A 18 -26.12 -15.37 -3.15
C LYS A 18 -24.74 -15.25 -2.54
N LEU A 19 -24.44 -14.09 -1.95
CA LEU A 19 -23.27 -13.92 -1.12
C LEU A 19 -23.54 -14.51 0.28
N ASP A 20 -23.37 -15.83 0.40
CA ASP A 20 -23.37 -16.53 1.69
C ASP A 20 -21.93 -16.76 2.18
N PRO A 21 -21.71 -17.23 3.44
CA PRO A 21 -20.36 -17.41 3.97
C PRO A 21 -19.49 -18.33 3.11
N LYS A 22 -20.07 -19.38 2.52
CA LYS A 22 -19.36 -20.31 1.64
C LYS A 22 -18.91 -19.63 0.35
N THR A 23 -19.79 -18.86 -0.28
CA THR A 23 -19.53 -18.15 -1.53
C THR A 23 -18.50 -17.05 -1.31
N LEU A 24 -18.61 -16.29 -0.22
CA LEU A 24 -17.62 -15.29 0.16
C LEU A 24 -16.24 -15.93 0.37
N GLY A 25 -16.16 -17.02 1.14
CA GLY A 25 -14.90 -17.73 1.34
C GLY A 25 -14.30 -18.26 0.04
N SER A 26 -15.13 -18.78 -0.86
CA SER A 26 -14.71 -19.25 -2.18
C SER A 26 -14.16 -18.12 -3.05
N LEU A 27 -14.78 -16.93 -3.00
CA LEU A 27 -14.30 -15.75 -3.73
C LEU A 27 -12.97 -15.25 -3.17
N ILE A 28 -12.79 -15.21 -1.85
CA ILE A 28 -11.51 -14.82 -1.25
C ILE A 28 -10.41 -15.80 -1.67
N ALA A 29 -10.65 -17.11 -1.51
CA ALA A 29 -9.68 -18.14 -1.91
C ALA A 29 -9.35 -18.09 -3.41
N LEU A 30 -10.33 -17.79 -4.27
CA LEU A 30 -10.10 -17.58 -5.70
C LEU A 30 -9.08 -16.45 -5.94
N TYR A 31 -9.21 -15.31 -5.25
CA TYR A 31 -8.29 -14.19 -5.40
C TYR A 31 -6.93 -14.44 -4.75
N GLU A 32 -6.87 -15.13 -3.60
CA GLU A 32 -5.60 -15.57 -2.99
C GLU A 32 -4.81 -16.45 -3.95
N HIS A 33 -5.46 -17.45 -4.56
CA HIS A 33 -4.80 -18.32 -5.53
C HIS A 33 -4.47 -17.62 -6.85
N LYS A 34 -5.29 -16.66 -7.30
CA LYS A 34 -4.95 -15.82 -8.45
C LYS A 34 -3.64 -15.06 -8.21
N VAL A 35 -3.50 -14.39 -7.06
CA VAL A 35 -2.30 -13.64 -6.69
C VAL A 35 -1.10 -14.59 -6.54
N PHE A 36 -1.30 -15.74 -5.91
CA PHE A 36 -0.27 -16.77 -5.80
C PHE A 36 0.23 -17.23 -7.18
N VAL A 37 -0.65 -17.61 -8.10
CA VAL A 37 -0.26 -18.05 -9.45
C VAL A 37 0.53 -16.95 -10.19
N GLN A 38 0.11 -15.69 -10.07
CA GLN A 38 0.85 -14.56 -10.64
C GLN A 38 2.27 -14.45 -10.05
N SER A 39 2.42 -14.64 -8.75
CA SER A 39 3.74 -14.59 -8.10
C SER A 39 4.69 -15.69 -8.58
N VAL A 40 4.16 -16.90 -8.83
CA VAL A 40 4.93 -18.02 -9.37
C VAL A 40 5.40 -17.71 -10.79
N ILE A 41 4.53 -17.14 -11.63
CA ILE A 41 4.89 -16.70 -12.99
C ILE A 41 5.98 -15.63 -12.96
N TRP A 42 5.88 -14.66 -12.05
CA TRP A 42 6.85 -13.59 -11.90
C TRP A 42 8.11 -13.99 -11.12
N ASN A 43 8.17 -15.21 -10.58
CA ASN A 43 9.26 -15.71 -9.74
C ASN A 43 9.58 -14.76 -8.56
N VAL A 44 8.54 -14.30 -7.87
CA VAL A 44 8.63 -13.49 -6.66
C VAL A 44 7.97 -14.20 -5.49
N ASN A 45 8.39 -13.87 -4.26
CA ASN A 45 7.76 -14.42 -3.06
C ASN A 45 6.48 -13.63 -2.71
N PRO A 46 5.28 -14.24 -2.77
CA PRO A 46 4.04 -13.55 -2.41
C PRO A 46 3.81 -13.44 -0.90
N PHE A 47 4.66 -14.07 -0.08
CA PHE A 47 4.46 -14.21 1.37
C PHE A 47 5.43 -13.39 2.22
N ASP A 48 6.26 -12.53 1.61
CA ASP A 48 7.07 -11.57 2.34
C ASP A 48 6.60 -10.12 2.13
N GLN A 49 7.10 -9.23 2.99
CA GLN A 49 6.75 -7.81 2.98
C GLN A 49 7.91 -6.91 3.41
N TRP A 50 9.15 -7.21 3.00
CA TRP A 50 10.34 -6.46 3.44
C TRP A 50 10.28 -4.94 3.20
N GLY A 51 9.54 -4.52 2.16
CA GLY A 51 9.38 -3.11 1.81
C GLY A 51 8.76 -2.23 2.91
N VAL A 52 8.13 -2.81 3.94
CA VAL A 52 7.52 -2.03 5.03
C VAL A 52 8.51 -1.62 6.12
N GLU A 53 9.68 -2.26 6.20
CA GLU A 53 10.54 -2.18 7.38
C GLU A 53 11.27 -0.85 7.49
N LEU A 54 11.79 -0.31 6.38
CA LEU A 54 12.51 0.96 6.41
C LEU A 54 11.62 2.11 6.88
N GLY A 55 10.37 2.17 6.40
CA GLY A 55 9.41 3.16 6.83
C GLY A 55 9.11 3.11 8.33
N LYS A 56 8.91 1.90 8.89
CA LYS A 56 8.70 1.71 10.33
C LYS A 56 9.90 2.18 11.15
N GLN A 57 11.12 1.86 10.71
CA GLN A 57 12.35 2.27 11.39
C GLN A 57 12.53 3.79 11.40
N LEU A 58 12.31 4.44 10.25
CA LEU A 58 12.42 5.90 10.12
C LEU A 58 11.34 6.61 10.94
N ALA A 59 10.08 6.17 10.83
CA ALA A 59 8.97 6.76 11.55
C ALA A 59 9.14 6.66 13.07
N GLY A 60 9.68 5.55 13.59
CA GLY A 60 9.98 5.40 15.02
C GLY A 60 10.95 6.48 15.52
N LYS A 61 12.07 6.69 14.81
CA LYS A 61 13.06 7.71 15.17
C LYS A 61 12.48 9.13 15.09
N ILE A 62 11.78 9.44 14.01
CA ILE A 62 11.16 10.77 13.82
C ILE A 62 10.10 11.02 14.90
N SER A 63 9.31 10.01 15.28
CA SER A 63 8.30 10.15 16.35
C SER A 63 8.90 10.61 17.68
N ASP A 64 10.07 10.10 18.06
CA ASP A 64 10.77 10.54 19.27
C ASP A 64 11.32 11.96 19.14
N GLU A 65 11.86 12.31 17.97
CA GLU A 65 12.37 13.67 17.70
C GLU A 65 11.28 14.73 17.77
N LEU A 66 10.02 14.39 17.44
CA LEU A 66 8.88 15.30 17.51
C LEU A 66 8.38 15.60 18.93
N LYS A 67 8.87 14.90 19.97
CA LYS A 67 8.41 15.08 21.36
C LYS A 67 8.93 16.36 22.03
N ASN A 68 10.01 16.95 21.53
CA ASN A 68 10.62 18.15 22.09
C ASN A 68 10.85 19.23 21.03
N ASN A 69 11.03 20.48 21.47
CA ASN A 69 11.25 21.63 20.58
C ASN A 69 12.72 21.84 20.19
N LYS A 70 13.60 20.83 20.32
CA LYS A 70 14.99 20.97 19.87
C LYS A 70 15.05 20.96 18.35
N GLN A 71 15.92 21.79 17.78
CA GLN A 71 16.22 21.78 16.36
C GLN A 71 16.83 20.43 15.97
N ILE A 72 16.39 19.89 14.84
CA ILE A 72 16.84 18.61 14.29
C ILE A 72 17.80 18.85 13.13
N THR A 73 18.93 18.13 13.15
CA THR A 73 19.99 18.14 12.14
C THR A 73 20.48 16.72 11.78
N SER A 74 19.79 15.68 12.27
CA SER A 74 20.19 14.27 12.19
C SER A 74 19.88 13.59 10.85
N HIS A 75 19.07 14.20 9.98
CA HIS A 75 18.65 13.63 8.70
C HIS A 75 19.15 14.45 7.51
N ASP A 76 18.67 14.12 6.31
CA ASP A 76 18.86 14.97 5.13
C ASP A 76 18.20 16.35 5.31
N SER A 77 18.61 17.31 4.46
CA SER A 77 18.17 18.70 4.58
C SER A 77 16.66 18.90 4.41
N SER A 78 16.00 18.07 3.60
CA SER A 78 14.55 18.13 3.41
C SER A 78 13.82 17.69 4.68
N THR A 79 14.17 16.52 5.21
CA THR A 79 13.57 15.96 6.43
C THR A 79 13.80 16.87 7.64
N ASN A 80 15.02 17.38 7.83
CA ASN A 80 15.32 18.34 8.89
C ASN A 80 14.50 19.63 8.76
N GLY A 81 14.41 20.18 7.54
CA GLY A 81 13.66 21.39 7.25
C GLY A 81 12.18 21.25 7.60
N LEU A 82 11.56 20.14 7.18
CA LEU A 82 10.16 19.84 7.45
C LEU A 82 9.89 19.64 8.95
N ILE A 83 10.74 18.88 9.65
CA ILE A 83 10.58 18.66 11.10
C ILE A 83 10.70 19.98 11.87
N ASN A 84 11.69 20.81 11.54
CA ASN A 84 11.89 22.09 12.23
C ASN A 84 10.76 23.07 11.91
N TYR A 85 10.30 23.14 10.66
CA TYR A 85 9.13 23.94 10.29
C TYR A 85 7.88 23.50 11.07
N PHE A 86 7.62 22.18 11.15
CA PHE A 86 6.51 21.64 11.94
C PHE A 86 6.61 22.07 13.41
N LYS A 87 7.79 21.95 14.03
CA LYS A 87 8.01 22.34 15.44
C LYS A 87 7.81 23.84 15.69
N MET A 88 8.17 24.70 14.72
CA MET A 88 8.00 26.15 14.83
C MET A 88 6.54 26.60 14.70
N ASN A 89 5.70 25.84 13.99
CA ASN A 89 4.31 26.19 13.67
C ASN A 89 3.28 25.33 14.42
N ARG A 90 3.72 24.62 15.46
CA ARG A 90 2.85 23.78 16.29
C ARG A 90 2.22 24.57 17.44
#